data_AF-A0A4U9D2H8-F1
#
_entry.id   AF-A0A4U9D2H8-F1
#
_cell.length_a   1.000
_cell.length_b   1.000
_cell.length_c   1.000
_cell.angle_alpha   90.00
_cell.angle_beta   90.00
_cell.angle_gamma   90.00
#
_symmetry.space_group_name_H-M   'P 1'
#
loop_
_entity.id
_entity.type
_entity.pdbx_description
1 polymer ?
#
loop_
_entity_poly.entity_id
_entity_poly.type
_entity_poly.pdbx_seq_one_letter_code
_entity_poly.pdbx_strand_id
1 'polypeptide(L)' 'MQAEPLNPAHIAHLQHLFRRHSPLIHCMTNDVVQTFTANVLLAIGASPAMVIDPQEASPVCRHRRCAAD' A
#
# COMPACT_ATOMS: atom_id res chain seq x y z
N MET A 1 -7.42 -14.64 -19.78
CA MET A 1 -6.60 -14.37 -18.59
C MET A 1 -7.03 -15.34 -17.50
N GLN A 2 -6.33 -16.47 -17.36
CA GLN A 2 -6.61 -17.42 -16.27
C GLN A 2 -5.85 -16.94 -15.04
N ALA A 3 -6.57 -16.61 -13.97
CA ALA A 3 -5.96 -16.33 -12.69
C ALA A 3 -5.56 -17.68 -12.08
N GLU A 4 -4.26 -17.95 -12.04
CA GLU A 4 -3.71 -19.05 -11.23
C GLU A 4 -4.22 -18.85 -9.78
N PRO A 5 -4.86 -19.85 -9.15
CA PRO A 5 -5.37 -19.68 -7.80
C PRO A 5 -4.19 -19.44 -6.85
N LEU A 6 -4.18 -18.27 -6.21
CA LEU A 6 -3.17 -17.91 -5.22
C LEU A 6 -3.23 -18.93 -4.06
N ASN A 7 -2.17 -19.72 -3.92
CA ASN A 7 -2.03 -20.67 -2.82
C ASN A 7 -2.11 -19.92 -1.47
N PRO A 8 -2.90 -20.39 -0.49
CA PRO A 8 -2.96 -19.81 0.86
C PRO A 8 -1.59 -19.60 1.51
N ALA A 9 -0.61 -20.47 1.22
CA ALA A 9 0.77 -20.31 1.70
C ALA A 9 1.45 -19.04 1.16
N HIS A 10 1.20 -18.69 -0.10
CA HIS A 10 1.73 -17.46 -0.69
C HIS A 10 1.09 -16.22 -0.06
N ILE A 11 -0.21 -16.27 0.24
CA ILE A 11 -0.92 -15.15 0.91
C ILE A 11 -0.35 -14.91 2.30
N ALA A 12 -0.16 -15.97 3.10
CA ALA A 12 0.42 -15.86 4.43
C ALA A 12 1.85 -15.31 4.38
N HIS A 13 2.65 -15.76 3.39
CA HIS A 13 4.01 -15.26 3.19
C HIS A 13 4.04 -13.77 2.84
N LEU A 14 3.19 -13.32 1.90
CA LEU A 14 3.08 -11.92 1.52
C LEU A 14 2.64 -11.06 2.71
N GLN A 15 1.60 -11.47 3.43
CA GLN A 15 1.15 -10.75 4.64
C GLN A 15 2.27 -10.60 5.68
N HIS A 16 3.08 -11.65 5.87
CA HIS A 16 4.24 -11.57 6.76
C HIS A 16 5.27 -10.53 6.28
N LEU A 17 5.55 -10.48 4.97
CA LEU A 17 6.44 -9.48 4.39
C LEU A 17 5.92 -8.05 4.59
N PHE A 18 4.62 -7.82 4.36
CA PHE A 18 4.00 -6.51 4.58
C PHE A 18 4.12 -6.07 6.04
N ARG A 19 3.81 -6.94 7.00
CA ARG A 19 3.98 -6.62 8.43
C ARG A 19 5.43 -6.39 8.83
N ARG A 20 6.38 -7.13 8.25
CA ARG A 20 7.80 -7.03 8.60
C ARG A 20 8.47 -5.78 8.02
N HIS A 21 8.09 -5.40 6.81
CA HIS A 21 8.71 -4.27 6.10
C HIS A 21 7.93 -2.96 6.28
N SER A 22 6.64 -3.04 6.65
CA SER A 22 5.69 -1.92 6.72
C SER A 22 5.92 -0.89 5.61
N PRO A 23 5.70 -1.29 4.33
CA PRO A 23 6.00 -0.43 3.21
C PRO A 23 5.15 0.85 3.28
N LEU A 24 5.76 1.97 2.91
CA LEU A 24 5.04 3.23 2.74
C LEU A 24 4.30 3.16 1.40
N ILE A 25 3.00 3.45 1.36
CA ILE A 25 2.22 3.40 0.12
C ILE A 25 1.73 4.80 -0.17
N HIS A 26 2.13 5.39 -1.30
CA HIS A 26 1.56 6.67 -1.72
C HIS A 26 0.21 6.40 -2.39
N CYS A 27 -0.86 6.72 -1.68
CA CYS A 27 -2.21 6.52 -2.14
C CYS A 27 -2.70 7.74 -2.91
N MET A 28 -2.88 7.59 -4.22
CA MET A 28 -3.54 8.57 -5.09
C MET A 28 -4.94 8.07 -5.43
N THR A 29 -5.89 8.28 -4.52
CA THR A 29 -7.26 7.80 -4.67
C THR A 29 -8.27 8.93 -4.53
N ASN A 30 -9.56 8.62 -4.73
CA ASN A 30 -10.63 9.60 -4.57
C ASN A 30 -10.97 9.82 -3.08
N ASP A 31 -11.48 11.02 -2.75
CA ASP A 31 -11.80 11.41 -1.37
C ASP A 31 -12.79 10.44 -0.69
N VAL A 32 -13.68 9.81 -1.46
CA VAL A 32 -14.72 8.91 -0.93
C VAL A 32 -14.12 7.61 -0.38
N VAL A 33 -13.15 7.03 -1.08
CA VAL A 33 -12.54 5.75 -0.67
C VAL A 33 -11.24 5.92 0.11
N GLN A 34 -10.73 7.14 0.24
CA GLN A 34 -9.48 7.44 0.92
C GLN A 34 -9.38 6.73 2.29
N THR A 35 -10.34 6.97 3.18
CA THR A 35 -10.35 6.35 4.52
C THR A 35 -10.42 4.83 4.47
N PHE A 36 -11.17 4.27 3.52
CA PHE A 36 -11.28 2.82 3.37
C PHE A 36 -9.94 2.21 2.95
N THR A 37 -9.29 2.81 1.95
CA THR A 37 -7.96 2.39 1.48
C THR A 37 -6.91 2.47 2.60
N ALA A 38 -6.89 3.56 3.39
CA ALA A 38 -6.00 3.66 4.55
C ALA A 38 -6.21 2.51 5.53
N ASN A 39 -7.45 2.24 5.92
CA ASN A 39 -7.76 1.22 6.91
C ASN A 39 -7.40 -0.19 6.44
N VAL A 40 -7.60 -0.49 5.15
CA VAL A 40 -7.20 -1.77 4.56
C VAL A 40 -5.67 -1.92 4.59
N LEU A 41 -4.93 -0.89 4.17
CA LEU A 41 -3.47 -0.89 4.20
C LEU A 41 -2.92 -1.04 5.62
N LEU A 42 -3.51 -0.34 6.59
CA LEU A 42 -3.17 -0.50 8.01
C LEU A 42 -3.45 -1.92 8.52
N ALA A 43 -4.60 -2.51 8.16
CA ALA A 43 -4.97 -3.86 8.58
C ALA A 43 -3.97 -4.93 8.09
N ILE A 44 -3.42 -4.76 6.88
CA ILE A 44 -2.40 -5.66 6.33
C ILE A 44 -0.97 -5.32 6.78
N GLY A 45 -0.77 -4.23 7.54
CA GLY A 45 0.52 -3.83 8.10
C GLY A 45 1.35 -2.88 7.23
N ALA A 46 0.77 -2.32 6.16
CA ALA A 46 1.37 -1.25 5.37
C ALA A 46 1.14 0.12 6.02
N SER A 47 1.87 1.13 5.54
CA SER A 47 1.76 2.53 5.98
C SER A 47 1.22 3.40 4.84
N PRO A 48 -0.07 3.79 4.85
CA PRO A 48 -0.62 4.66 3.82
C PRO A 48 -0.14 6.11 3.98
N ALA A 49 0.20 6.76 2.87
CA ALA A 49 0.52 8.18 2.77
C ALA A 49 -0.39 8.82 1.71
N MET A 50 -1.25 9.73 2.12
CA MET A 50 -2.22 10.41 1.26
C MET A 50 -1.77 11.85 1.06
N VAL A 51 -0.85 12.05 0.12
CA VAL A 51 -0.33 13.37 -0.21
C VAL A 51 -0.91 13.81 -1.54
N ILE A 52 -1.73 14.85 -1.47
CA ILE A 52 -2.48 15.43 -2.59
C ILE A 52 -1.72 16.61 -3.20
N ASP A 53 -0.85 17.25 -2.41
CA ASP A 53 -0.01 18.33 -2.89
C ASP A 53 1.09 17.77 -3.82
N PRO A 54 1.18 18.20 -5.08
CA PRO A 54 2.13 17.68 -6.04
C PRO A 54 3.59 17.98 -5.68
N GLN A 55 3.87 19.04 -4.90
CA GLN A 55 5.21 19.35 -4.40
C GLN A 55 5.63 18.40 -3.28
N GLU A 56 4.69 17.96 -2.44
CA GLU A 56 4.95 16.99 -1.36
C GLU A 56 4.82 15.52 -1.82
N ALA A 57 4.14 15.26 -2.95
CA ALA A 57 4.03 13.93 -3.54
C ALA A 57 5.39 13.39 -4.02
N SER A 58 6.21 14.25 -4.65
CA SER A 58 7.54 13.84 -5.14
C SER A 58 8.45 13.27 -4.03
N PRO A 59 8.61 13.91 -2.85
CA PRO A 59 9.42 13.35 -1.78
C PRO A 59 8.86 12.06 -1.19
N VAL A 60 7.53 11.86 -1.14
CA VAL A 60 6.94 10.58 -0.72
C VAL A 60 7.30 9.46 -1.70
N CYS A 61 7.13 9.68 -3.00
CA CYS A 61 7.53 8.73 -4.04
C CYS A 61 9.03 8.42 -4.05
N ARG A 62 9.87 9.38 -3.63
CA ARG A 62 11.33 9.22 -3.55
C ARG A 62 11.79 8.48 -2.30
N HIS A 63 10.92 8.22 -1.33
CA HIS A 63 11.28 7.39 -0.20
C HIS A 63 11.59 5.98 -0.71
N ARG A 64 12.81 5.46 -0.47
CA ARG A 64 13.33 4.19 -1.04
C ARG A 64 12.48 2.93 -0.74
N ARG A 65 11.38 3.06 0.00
CA ARG A 65 10.44 2.01 0.39
C ARG A 65 8.98 2.37 0.06
N CYS A 66 8.76 3.39 -0.79
CA CYS A 66 7.43 3.78 -1.20
C CYS A 66 6.99 2.96 -2.41
N ALA A 67 5.87 2.23 -2.30
CA ALA A 67 5.19 1.69 -3.48
C ALA A 67 4.08 2.67 -3.88
N ALA A 68 3.95 2.93 -5.17
CA ALA A 68 2.82 3.67 -5.71
C ALA A 68 1.62 2.72 -5.84
N ASP A 69 0.45 3.17 -5.38
CA ASP A 69 -0.85 2.53 -5.65
C ASP A 69 -1.23 2.70 -7.13
#